data_AF-A0A1I6D5D1-F1
#
_entry.id   AF-A0A1I6D5D1-F1
#
_cell.length_a   1.000
_cell.length_b   1.000
_cell.length_c   1.000
_cell.angle_alpha   90.00
_cell.angle_beta   90.00
_cell.angle_gamma   90.00
#
_symmetry.space_group_name_H-M   'P 1'
#
loop_
_entity.id
_entity.type
_entity.pdbx_description
1 polymer ?
#
loop_
_entity_poly.entity_id
_entity_poly.type
_entity_poly.pdbx_seq_one_letter_code
_entity_poly.pdbx_strand_id
1 'polypeptide(L)' 'MNEQQVNGLLAAMAAQTAAMTRLAESNEALVAVIYQSMVEEIETTTIDSPVHTYLSGKPRG' A
#
# COMPACT_ATOMS: atom_id res chain seq x y z
N MET A 1 1.76 -35.50 22.29
CA MET A 1 2.35 -34.15 22.40
C MET A 1 2.45 -33.82 23.87
N ASN A 2 3.57 -33.28 24.33
CA ASN A 2 3.72 -32.85 25.72
C ASN A 2 3.32 -31.37 25.90
N GLU A 3 3.07 -30.93 27.14
CA GLU A 3 2.65 -29.56 27.44
C GLU A 3 3.64 -28.52 26.92
N GLN A 4 4.94 -28.83 26.92
CA GLN A 4 5.98 -27.93 26.44
C GLN A 4 5.87 -27.67 24.94
N GLN A 5 5.56 -28.70 24.15
CA GLN A 5 5.30 -28.58 22.71
C GLN A 5 4.02 -27.78 22.44
N VAL A 6 2.97 -27.98 23.23
CA VAL A 6 1.70 -27.24 23.09
C VAL A 6 1.91 -25.75 23.42
N ASN A 7 2.62 -25.45 24.50
CA ASN A 7 2.95 -24.07 24.87
C ASN A 7 3.82 -23.38 23.82
N GLY A 8 4.80 -24.10 23.26
CA GLY A 8 5.61 -23.59 22.15
C GLY A 8 4.78 -23.27 20.91
N LEU A 9 3.83 -24.14 20.55
CA LEU A 9 2.92 -23.93 19.42
C LEU A 9 2.01 -22.72 19.65
N LEU A 10 1.44 -22.57 20.85
CA LEU A 10 0.59 -21.42 21.19
C LEU A 10 1.35 -20.10 21.10
N ALA A 11 2.58 -20.06 21.61
CA ALA A 11 3.42 -18.87 21.51
C ALA A 11 3.75 -18.51 20.05
N ALA A 12 4.07 -19.51 19.23
CA ALA A 12 4.33 -19.32 17.80
C ALA A 12 3.09 -18.80 17.05
N MET A 13 1.91 -19.36 17.33
CA MET A 13 0.65 -18.89 16.74
C MET A 13 0.32 -17.45 17.17
N ALA A 14 0.52 -17.10 18.44
CA ALA A 14 0.30 -15.73 18.91
C ALA A 14 1.23 -14.73 18.21
N ALA A 15 2.51 -15.08 18.06
CA ALA A 15 3.48 -14.27 17.32
C ALA A 15 3.10 -14.14 15.84
N GLN A 16 2.64 -15.23 15.21
CA GLN A 16 2.18 -15.23 13.82
C GLN A 16 0.97 -14.32 13.63
N THR A 17 -0.03 -14.40 14.50
CA THR A 17 -1.22 -13.53 14.46
C THR A 17 -0.82 -12.07 14.58
N ALA A 18 0.06 -11.73 15.53
CA ALA A 18 0.55 -10.37 15.69
C ALA A 18 1.31 -9.85 14.45
N ALA A 19 2.10 -10.71 13.80
CA ALA A 19 2.78 -10.36 12.55
C ALA A 19 1.79 -10.14 11.39
N MET A 20 0.75 -10.98 11.28
CA MET A 20 -0.31 -10.82 10.27
C MET A 20 -1.10 -9.53 10.46
N THR A 21 -1.43 -9.16 11.70
CA THR A 21 -2.11 -7.89 12.00
C THR A 21 -1.28 -6.70 11.54
N ARG A 22 0.01 -6.66 11.89
CA ARG A 22 0.91 -5.57 11.45
C ARG A 22 1.07 -5.52 9.93
N LEU A 23 1.10 -6.68 9.26
CA LEU A 23 1.15 -6.75 7.80
C LEU A 23 -0.11 -6.17 7.16
N ALA A 24 -1.28 -6.48 7.72
CA ALA A 24 -2.55 -5.91 7.25
C ALA A 24 -2.58 -4.39 7.41
N GLU A 25 -2.19 -3.88 8.58
CA GLU A 25 -2.07 -2.43 8.86
C GLU A 25 -1.09 -1.75 7.89
N SER A 26 0.07 -2.37 7.65
CA SER A 26 1.07 -1.85 6.72
C SER A 26 0.56 -1.80 5.27
N ASN A 27 -0.24 -2.80 4.86
CA ASN A 27 -0.80 -2.82 3.51
C ASN A 27 -1.86 -1.73 3.33
N GLU A 28 -2.71 -1.50 4.33
CA GLU A 28 -3.69 -0.41 4.31
C GLU A 28 -2.99 0.96 4.21
N ALA A 29 -1.95 1.18 5.03
CA ALA A 29 -1.15 2.40 4.98
C ALA A 29 -0.46 2.58 3.61
N LEU A 30 0.09 1.50 3.03
CA LEU A 30 0.73 1.55 1.72
C LEU A 30 -0.26 1.92 0.61
N VAL A 31 -1.47 1.34 0.63
CA VAL A 31 -2.52 1.68 -0.34
C VAL A 31 -2.88 3.17 -0.27
N ALA A 32 -2.99 3.73 0.94
CA ALA A 32 -3.24 5.16 1.12
C ALA A 32 -2.11 6.02 0.52
N VAL A 33 -0.85 5.65 0.73
CA VAL A 33 0.31 6.36 0.17
C VAL A 33 0.33 6.28 -1.37
N ILE A 34 0.06 5.10 -1.95
CA ILE A 34 -0.02 4.93 -3.40
C ILE A 34 -1.12 5.81 -3.97
N TYR A 35 -2.31 5.81 -3.36
CA TYR A 35 -3.42 6.64 -3.82
C TYR A 35 -3.05 8.14 -3.78
N GLN A 36 -2.49 8.61 -2.67
CA GLN A 36 -2.05 9.99 -2.53
C GLN A 36 -1.00 10.37 -3.60
N SER A 37 -0.01 9.50 -3.82
CA SER A 37 1.04 9.74 -4.83
C SER A 37 0.44 9.82 -6.25
N MET A 38 -0.49 8.92 -6.59
CA MET A 38 -1.15 8.95 -7.89
C MET A 38 -2.04 10.19 -8.08
N VAL A 39 -2.73 10.64 -7.03
CA VAL A 39 -3.51 11.89 -7.07
C VAL A 39 -2.59 13.09 -7.29
N GLU A 40 -1.46 13.16 -6.59
CA GLU A 40 -0.45 14.21 -6.78
C GLU A 40 0.14 14.20 -8.20
N GLU A 41 0.41 13.03 -8.77
CA GLU A 41 0.84 12.90 -10.17
C GLU A 41 -0.25 13.37 -11.16
N ILE A 42 -1.53 13.13 -10.87
CA ILE A 42 -2.63 13.62 -11.71
C ILE A 42 -2.75 15.13 -11.60
N GLU A 43 -2.70 15.72 -10.41
CA GLU A 43 -2.79 17.18 -10.22
C GLU A 43 -1.63 17.91 -10.90
N THR A 44 -0.40 17.39 -10.75
CA THR A 44 0.80 17.94 -11.41
C THR A 44 0.76 17.82 -12.94
N THR A 45 0.08 16.81 -13.49
CA THR A 45 -0.11 16.68 -14.94
C THR A 45 -1.36 17.36 -15.47
N THR A 46 -2.31 17.81 -14.62
CA THR A 46 -3.61 18.30 -15.09
C THR A 46 -4.16 19.61 -14.52
N ILE A 47 -3.45 20.41 -13.74
CA ILE A 47 -3.97 21.76 -13.36
C ILE A 47 -3.13 22.93 -13.88
N ASP A 48 -1.81 22.80 -14.02
CA ASP A 48 -0.93 23.90 -14.45
C ASP A 48 -0.08 23.60 -15.70
N SER A 49 -0.42 22.57 -16.49
CA SER A 49 0.21 22.40 -17.80
C SER A 49 -0.34 23.46 -18.76
N PRO A 50 0.47 24.41 -19.29
CA PRO A 50 -0.03 25.42 -20.21
C PRO A 50 -0.44 24.83 -21.57
N VAL A 51 -0.23 23.54 -21.83
CA VAL A 51 -0.75 22.83 -23.00
C VAL A 51 -1.18 21.42 -22.63
N HIS A 52 -2.49 21.15 -22.66
CA HIS A 52 -3.00 19.78 -22.54
C HIS A 52 -2.42 18.91 -23.66
N THR A 53 -1.97 17.72 -23.34
CA THR A 53 -1.33 16.79 -24.28
C THR A 53 -2.17 15.50 -24.35
N TYR A 54 -2.25 14.83 -25.51
CA TYR A 54 -2.91 13.53 -25.63
C TYR A 54 -2.09 12.44 -24.90
N LEU A 55 -2.67 11.26 -24.60
CA LEU A 55 -1.91 10.10 -24.10
C LEU A 55 -0.80 9.63 -25.06
N SER A 56 -0.83 10.08 -26.32
CA SER A 56 0.21 9.87 -27.32
C SER A 56 1.38 10.85 -27.24
N GLY A 57 1.36 11.79 -26.28
CA GLY A 57 2.38 12.82 -26.12
C GLY A 57 2.29 13.98 -27.13
N LYS A 58 1.24 14.01 -27.96
CA LYS A 58 1.03 15.12 -28.91
C LYS A 58 0.34 16.30 -28.25
N PRO A 59 0.75 17.55 -28.53
CA PRO A 59 0.04 18.73 -28.05
C PRO A 59 -1.42 18.65 -28.52
N ARG A 60 -2.36 18.92 -27.62
CA ARG A 60 -3.76 19.15 -28.01
C ARG A 60 -3.83 20.59 -28.48
N GLY A 61 -3.88 20.77 -29.79
CA GLY A 61 -4.18 22.05 -30.42
C GLY A 61 -5.65 22.40 -30.29
#